data_AF-A0A183E7D5-F1
#
_entry.id   AF-A0A183E7D5-F1
#
_cell.length_a   1.000
_cell.length_b   1.000
_cell.length_c   1.000
_cell.angle_alpha   90.00
_cell.angle_beta   90.00
_cell.angle_gamma   90.00
#
_symmetry.space_group_name_H-M   'P 1'
#
loop_
_entity.id
_entity.type
_entity.pdbx_description
1 polymer ?
#
loop_
_entity_poly.entity_id
_entity_poly.type
_entity_poly.pdbx_seq_one_letter_code
_entity_poly.pdbx_strand_id
1 'polypeptide(L)'
;MIEQSAGRPRHHRSSAEPSRVFVIARGLIIALFCAVQRLAEEFGGKHVKFRVLGFKADFFGAYADATITECTFLDNAVHPAHQTLAAFSSFVTMVYSSVRDGFYAEMRRMRRASNSFSTGSNSSCRRKIVSADCGADCSPR
;
A
#
# COMPACT_ATOMS: atom_id res chain seq x y z
N MET A 1 -17.52 62.59 44.68
CA MET A 1 -17.68 62.46 43.20
C MET A 1 -16.37 61.88 42.70
N ILE A 2 -16.13 60.56 42.59
CA ILE A 2 -16.78 59.49 41.77
C ILE A 2 -17.00 60.04 40.34
N GLU A 3 -16.39 59.57 39.25
CA GLU A 3 -15.96 58.22 38.84
C GLU A 3 -14.82 58.29 37.80
N GLN A 4 -13.96 57.25 37.76
CA GLN A 4 -12.96 57.00 36.73
C GLN A 4 -13.63 56.36 35.51
N SER A 5 -13.41 56.85 34.29
CA SER A 5 -13.84 56.17 33.05
C SER A 5 -12.63 55.58 32.32
N ALA A 6 -12.39 54.29 32.57
CA ALA A 6 -11.40 53.47 31.88
C ALA A 6 -11.98 52.98 30.54
N GLY A 7 -11.37 53.41 29.42
CA GLY A 7 -11.66 52.89 28.09
C GLY A 7 -11.29 51.42 27.98
N ARG A 8 -12.26 50.55 27.73
CA ARG A 8 -12.03 49.13 27.42
C ARG A 8 -11.38 48.97 26.04
N PRO A 9 -10.33 48.14 25.89
CA PRO A 9 -9.88 47.70 24.57
C PRO A 9 -10.87 46.66 24.02
N ARG A 10 -11.41 46.90 22.82
CA ARG A 10 -12.20 45.92 22.07
C ARG A 10 -11.27 44.79 21.62
N HIS A 11 -11.44 43.61 22.21
CA HIS A 11 -10.83 42.37 21.73
C HIS A 11 -11.38 42.03 20.33
N HIS A 12 -10.61 42.30 19.29
CA HIS A 12 -10.77 41.64 17.99
C HIS A 12 -10.12 40.25 18.10
N ARG A 13 -10.87 39.29 18.65
CA ARG A 13 -10.53 37.86 18.58
C ARG A 13 -11.67 37.19 17.81
N SER A 14 -11.32 36.19 17.00
CA SER A 14 -12.24 35.26 16.32
C SER A 14 -12.52 35.53 14.83
N SER A 15 -11.58 35.10 13.98
CA SER A 15 -11.83 34.78 12.56
C SER A 15 -10.80 33.76 12.04
N ALA A 16 -9.60 33.71 12.62
CA ALA A 16 -8.51 32.82 12.17
C ALA A 16 -8.55 31.37 12.69
N GLU A 17 -9.39 31.05 13.69
CA GLU A 17 -9.44 29.72 14.31
C GLU A 17 -9.97 28.58 13.40
N PRO A 18 -11.08 28.73 12.63
CA PRO A 18 -11.60 27.64 11.80
C PRO A 18 -10.62 27.23 10.68
N SER A 19 -9.82 28.16 10.16
CA SER A 19 -8.82 27.88 9.13
C SER A 19 -7.68 26.99 9.62
N ARG A 20 -7.26 27.15 10.89
CA ARG A 20 -6.19 26.35 11.48
C ARG A 20 -6.65 24.90 11.69
N VAL A 21 -7.88 24.72 12.18
CA VAL A 21 -8.48 23.40 12.38
C VAL A 21 -8.60 22.66 11.05
N PHE A 22 -9.05 23.33 9.98
CA PHE A 22 -9.15 22.71 8.65
C PHE A 22 -7.79 22.28 8.08
N VAL A 23 -6.76 23.11 8.22
CA VAL A 23 -5.41 22.78 7.75
C VAL A 23 -4.83 21.60 8.54
N ILE A 24 -5.01 21.58 9.86
CA ILE A 24 -4.57 20.47 10.71
C ILE A 24 -5.32 19.18 10.35
N ALA A 25 -6.65 19.24 10.23
CA ALA A 25 -7.46 18.07 9.87
C ALA A 25 -7.08 17.50 8.50
N ARG A 26 -6.87 18.36 7.49
CA ARG A 26 -6.39 17.93 6.17
C ARG A 26 -5.00 17.32 6.24
N GLY A 27 -4.09 17.94 6.98
CA GLY A 27 -2.74 17.42 7.19
C GLY A 27 -2.76 16.01 7.81
N LEU A 28 -3.61 15.80 8.81
CA LEU A 28 -3.81 14.48 9.44
C LEU A 28 -4.37 13.45 8.46
N ILE A 29 -5.38 13.81 7.66
CA ILE A 29 -5.95 12.93 6.64
C ILE A 29 -4.88 12.53 5.61
N ILE A 30 -4.09 13.49 5.14
CA ILE A 30 -3.00 13.22 4.18
C ILE A 30 -1.96 12.30 4.82
N ALA A 31 -1.54 12.58 6.05
CA ALA A 31 -0.55 11.76 6.76
C ALA A 31 -1.04 10.31 6.96
N LEU A 32 -2.32 10.14 7.33
CA LEU A 32 -2.95 8.82 7.45
C LEU A 32 -2.89 8.06 6.13
N PHE A 33 -3.27 8.71 5.03
CA PHE A 33 -3.30 8.08 3.71
C PHE A 33 -1.90 7.69 3.23
N CYS A 34 -0.90 8.56 3.43
CA CYS A 34 0.50 8.23 3.13
C CYS A 34 1.00 7.05 3.98
N ALA A 35 0.60 6.98 5.25
CA ALA A 35 0.97 5.85 6.11
C ALA A 35 0.33 4.54 5.61
N VAL A 36 -0.95 4.56 5.26
CA VAL A 36 -1.67 3.41 4.70
C VAL A 36 -1.04 2.94 3.39
N GLN A 37 -0.74 3.85 2.47
CA GLN A 37 -0.09 3.54 1.19
C GLN A 37 1.28 2.88 1.40
N ARG A 38 2.12 3.43 2.27
CA ARG A 38 3.44 2.87 2.59
C ARG A 38 3.35 1.45 3.18
N LEU A 39 2.41 1.25 4.11
CA LEU A 39 2.17 -0.07 4.71
C LEU A 39 1.66 -1.09 3.68
N ALA A 40 0.77 -0.65 2.79
CA ALA A 40 0.23 -1.46 1.71
C ALA A 40 1.34 -1.89 0.73
N GLU A 41 2.20 -0.96 0.32
CA GLU A 41 3.36 -1.27 -0.54
C GLU A 41 4.32 -2.26 0.13
N GLU A 42 4.65 -2.07 1.42
CA GLU A 42 5.50 -2.99 2.18
C GLU A 42 4.86 -4.39 2.27
N PHE A 43 3.55 -4.46 2.51
CA PHE A 43 2.78 -5.70 2.52
C PHE A 43 2.88 -6.41 1.17
N GLY A 44 2.68 -5.70 0.07
CA GLY A 44 2.83 -6.23 -1.29
C GLY A 44 4.23 -6.74 -1.58
N GLY A 45 5.26 -5.99 -1.19
CA GLY A 45 6.66 -6.39 -1.35
C GLY A 45 6.97 -7.70 -0.61
N LYS A 46 6.50 -7.86 0.63
CA LYS A 46 6.66 -9.10 1.41
C LYS A 46 6.01 -10.32 0.76
N HIS A 47 4.98 -10.14 -0.06
CA HIS A 47 4.28 -11.24 -0.74
C HIS A 47 5.04 -11.80 -1.93
N VAL A 48 6.06 -11.11 -2.45
CA VAL A 48 6.87 -11.59 -3.58
C VAL A 48 7.56 -12.92 -3.27
N LYS A 49 7.87 -13.20 -1.99
CA LYS A 49 8.48 -14.46 -1.55
C LYS A 49 7.64 -15.70 -1.88
N PHE A 50 6.32 -15.55 -1.97
CA PHE A 50 5.41 -16.66 -2.27
C PHE A 50 5.29 -16.97 -3.76
N ARG A 51 5.99 -16.24 -4.64
CA ARG A 51 6.01 -16.54 -6.08
C ARG A 51 6.51 -17.94 -6.41
N VAL A 52 7.42 -18.48 -5.59
CA VAL A 52 7.90 -19.86 -5.75
C VAL A 52 6.78 -20.91 -5.52
N LEU A 53 5.71 -20.51 -4.84
CA LEU A 53 4.52 -21.32 -4.60
C LEU A 53 3.40 -21.05 -5.64
N GLY A 54 3.70 -20.28 -6.69
CA GLY A 54 2.73 -19.93 -7.74
C GLY A 54 1.85 -18.71 -7.45
N PHE A 55 2.13 -17.95 -6.38
CA PHE A 55 1.38 -16.74 -6.05
C PHE A 55 1.46 -15.67 -7.16
N LYS A 56 0.30 -15.11 -7.53
CA LYS A 56 0.13 -14.03 -8.51
C LYS A 56 -0.50 -12.80 -7.87
N ALA A 57 -0.16 -11.62 -8.40
CA ALA A 57 -0.76 -10.36 -7.94
C ALA A 57 -2.28 -10.29 -8.20
N ASP A 58 -2.82 -11.13 -9.09
CA ASP A 58 -4.26 -11.16 -9.39
C ASP A 58 -5.11 -11.62 -8.19
N PHE A 59 -4.52 -12.40 -7.26
CA PHE A 59 -5.21 -12.79 -6.03
C PHE A 59 -5.59 -11.59 -5.15
N PHE A 60 -4.83 -10.49 -5.23
CA PHE A 60 -5.15 -9.26 -4.51
C PHE A 60 -6.48 -8.64 -4.93
N GLY A 61 -6.94 -8.87 -6.17
CA GLY A 61 -8.28 -8.46 -6.60
C GLY A 61 -9.37 -9.16 -5.80
N ALA A 62 -9.29 -10.50 -5.70
CA ALA A 62 -10.24 -11.27 -4.91
C ALA A 62 -10.25 -10.88 -3.42
N TYR A 63 -9.07 -10.57 -2.86
CA TYR A 63 -9.00 -10.04 -1.49
C TYR A 63 -9.67 -8.67 -1.35
N ALA A 64 -9.51 -7.78 -2.34
CA ALA A 64 -10.17 -6.47 -2.34
C ALA A 64 -11.69 -6.61 -2.36
N ASP A 65 -12.23 -7.46 -3.25
CA ASP A 65 -13.67 -7.69 -3.37
C ASP A 65 -14.26 -8.30 -2.09
N ALA A 66 -13.56 -9.28 -1.50
CA ALA A 66 -13.94 -9.87 -0.22
C ALA A 66 -13.93 -8.81 0.91
N THR A 67 -12.90 -7.97 0.97
CA THR A 67 -12.79 -6.90 1.98
C THR A 67 -13.93 -5.89 1.85
N ILE A 68 -14.25 -5.45 0.62
CA ILE A 68 -15.37 -4.53 0.38
C ILE A 68 -16.68 -5.15 0.85
N THR A 69 -16.91 -6.41 0.49
CA THR A 69 -18.13 -7.13 0.86
C THR A 69 -18.28 -7.24 2.38
N GLU A 70 -17.20 -7.60 3.08
CA GLU A 70 -17.20 -7.69 4.55
C GLU A 70 -17.41 -6.32 5.21
N CYS A 71 -16.70 -5.28 4.77
CA CYS A 71 -16.86 -3.94 5.30
C CYS A 71 -18.28 -3.38 5.09
N THR A 72 -18.85 -3.54 3.89
CA THR A 72 -20.23 -3.12 3.60
C THR A 72 -21.23 -3.93 4.43
N PHE A 73 -21.00 -5.23 4.61
CA PHE A 73 -21.87 -6.08 5.42
C PHE A 73 -21.91 -5.63 6.89
N LEU A 74 -20.75 -5.34 7.47
CA LEU A 74 -20.65 -4.86 8.87
C LEU A 74 -21.27 -3.48 9.07
N ASP A 75 -21.27 -2.62 8.04
CA ASP A 75 -21.83 -1.28 8.12
C ASP A 75 -23.34 -1.20 7.79
N ASN A 76 -23.96 -2.30 7.32
CA ASN A 76 -25.35 -2.32 6.81
C ASN A 76 -26.42 -1.78 7.79
N ALA A 77 -26.16 -1.72 9.09
CA ALA A 77 -27.10 -1.19 10.08
C ALA A 77 -26.90 0.30 10.41
N VAL A 78 -25.82 0.91 9.91
CA VAL A 78 -25.41 2.28 10.28
C VAL A 78 -25.69 3.26 9.15
N HIS A 79 -25.28 2.95 7.93
CA HIS A 79 -25.44 3.85 6.79
C HIS A 79 -26.10 3.15 5.59
N PRO A 80 -26.66 3.94 4.64
CA PRO A 80 -27.20 3.37 3.41
C PRO A 80 -26.13 2.62 2.60
N ALA A 81 -26.43 1.37 2.24
CA ALA A 81 -25.50 0.45 1.57
C ALA A 81 -24.82 1.03 0.32
N HIS A 82 -25.51 1.88 -0.45
CA HIS A 82 -24.94 2.49 -1.65
C HIS A 82 -23.81 3.49 -1.36
N GLN A 83 -23.90 4.24 -0.24
CA GLN A 83 -22.88 5.22 0.13
C GLN A 83 -21.64 4.54 0.70
N THR A 84 -21.85 3.50 1.51
CA THR A 84 -20.76 2.74 2.15
C THR A 84 -20.00 1.91 1.15
N LEU A 85 -20.72 1.27 0.22
CA LEU A 85 -20.11 0.56 -0.90
C LEU A 85 -19.19 1.49 -1.69
N ALA A 86 -19.68 2.67 -2.10
CA ALA A 86 -18.86 3.62 -2.87
C ALA A 86 -17.61 4.09 -2.10
N ALA A 87 -17.75 4.38 -0.81
CA ALA A 87 -16.65 4.80 0.05
C ALA A 87 -15.61 3.68 0.25
N PHE A 88 -16.05 2.47 0.63
CA PHE A 88 -15.16 1.34 0.82
C PHE A 88 -14.52 0.87 -0.48
N SER A 89 -15.27 0.82 -1.60
CA SER A 89 -14.69 0.50 -2.90
C SER A 89 -13.56 1.47 -3.28
N SER A 90 -13.75 2.78 -3.07
CA SER A 90 -12.72 3.78 -3.37
C SER A 90 -11.48 3.60 -2.48
N PHE A 91 -11.69 3.40 -1.18
CA PHE A 91 -10.62 3.22 -0.22
C PHE A 91 -9.85 1.91 -0.46
N VAL A 92 -10.54 0.78 -0.57
CA VAL A 92 -9.95 -0.54 -0.77
C VAL A 92 -9.23 -0.62 -2.11
N THR A 93 -9.79 -0.03 -3.17
CA THR A 93 -9.10 0.08 -4.48
C THR A 93 -7.77 0.79 -4.34
N MET A 94 -7.70 1.88 -3.59
CA MET A 94 -6.46 2.60 -3.34
C MET A 94 -5.44 1.76 -2.55
N VAL A 95 -5.88 1.11 -1.47
CA VAL A 95 -5.02 0.24 -0.66
C VAL A 95 -4.45 -0.88 -1.52
N TYR A 96 -5.31 -1.63 -2.22
CA TYR A 96 -4.88 -2.79 -2.99
C TYR A 96 -4.13 -2.43 -4.28
N SER A 97 -4.35 -1.24 -4.84
CA SER A 97 -3.47 -0.71 -5.89
C SER A 97 -2.05 -0.50 -5.36
N SER A 98 -1.93 0.11 -4.17
CA SER A 98 -0.64 0.31 -3.50
C SER A 98 0.03 -1.03 -3.12
N VAL A 99 -0.74 -2.04 -2.70
CA VAL A 99 -0.25 -3.42 -2.51
C VAL A 99 0.35 -3.99 -3.80
N ARG A 100 -0.37 -3.88 -4.92
CA ARG A 100 0.12 -4.37 -6.22
C ARG A 100 1.37 -3.62 -6.66
N ASP A 101 1.41 -2.32 -6.47
CA ASP A 101 2.57 -1.48 -6.79
C ASP A 101 3.81 -1.92 -6.01
N GLY A 102 3.68 -2.13 -4.69
CA GLY A 102 4.74 -2.66 -3.84
C GLY A 102 5.21 -4.04 -4.28
N PHE A 103 4.29 -4.94 -4.63
CA PHE A 103 4.62 -6.28 -5.14
C PHE A 103 5.44 -6.21 -6.43
N TYR A 104 5.05 -5.37 -7.40
CA TYR A 104 5.80 -5.23 -8.64
C TYR A 104 7.11 -4.45 -8.45
N ALA A 105 7.14 -3.44 -7.58
CA ALA A 105 8.36 -2.69 -7.25
C ALA A 105 9.43 -3.61 -6.67
N GLU A 106 9.06 -4.46 -5.71
CA GLU A 106 9.97 -5.42 -5.10
C GLU A 106 10.42 -6.50 -6.10
N MET A 107 9.52 -6.95 -6.99
CA MET A 107 9.88 -7.86 -8.08
C MET A 107 10.92 -7.25 -9.04
N ARG A 108 10.82 -5.94 -9.34
CA ARG A 108 11.83 -5.21 -10.12
C ARG A 108 13.13 -5.03 -9.34
N ARG A 109 13.06 -4.84 -8.02
CA ARG A 109 14.24 -4.73 -7.14
C ARG A 109 15.02 -6.05 -7.12
N MET A 110 14.34 -7.19 -6.95
CA MET A 110 14.97 -8.52 -6.94
C MET A 110 15.76 -8.79 -8.22
N ARG A 111 15.17 -8.51 -9.40
CA ARG A 111 15.89 -8.68 -10.68
C ARG A 111 17.19 -7.87 -10.75
N ARG A 112 17.17 -6.63 -10.24
CA ARG A 112 18.36 -5.76 -10.22
C ARG A 112 19.42 -6.23 -9.22
N ALA A 113 19.01 -6.70 -8.05
CA ALA A 113 19.91 -7.23 -7.03
C ALA A 113 20.56 -8.56 -7.47
N SER A 114 19.84 -9.41 -8.21
CA SER A 114 20.38 -10.62 -8.80
C SER A 114 21.38 -10.33 -9.93
N ASN A 115 21.31 -9.15 -10.54
CA ASN A 115 22.17 -8.76 -11.66
C ASN A 115 23.48 -8.07 -11.21
N SER A 116 23.58 -7.66 -9.93
CA SER A 116 24.80 -7.02 -9.38
C SER A 116 25.83 -8.00 -8.82
N PHE A 117 25.53 -9.30 -8.77
CA PHE A 117 26.49 -10.34 -8.37
C PHE A 117 27.44 -10.80 -9.49
N SER A 118 27.36 -10.19 -10.68
CA SER A 118 28.19 -10.56 -11.83
C SER A 118 29.37 -9.62 -12.08
N THR A 119 29.58 -8.57 -11.28
CA THR A 119 30.71 -7.64 -11.47
C THR A 119 31.77 -7.88 -10.40
N GLY A 120 32.67 -8.83 -10.67
CA GLY A 120 33.93 -8.98 -9.94
C GLY A 120 34.07 -10.25 -9.12
N SER A 121 34.10 -11.41 -9.79
CA SER A 121 34.79 -12.58 -9.23
C SER A 121 35.68 -13.16 -10.30
N ASN A 122 36.92 -12.66 -10.31
CA ASN A 122 38.04 -13.34 -10.93
C ASN A 122 38.40 -14.53 -10.02
N SER A 123 37.63 -15.61 -10.11
CA SER A 123 37.93 -16.86 -9.41
C SER A 123 37.68 -18.02 -10.37
N SER A 124 38.77 -18.54 -10.94
CA SER A 124 38.74 -19.78 -11.71
C SER A 124 38.31 -20.94 -10.80
N CYS A 125 37.05 -21.35 -10.90
CA CYS A 125 36.65 -22.70 -10.53
C CYS A 125 36.48 -23.48 -11.82
N ARG A 126 37.59 -24.08 -12.25
CA ARG A 126 37.62 -25.15 -13.26
C ARG A 126 36.77 -26.30 -12.73
N ARG A 127 35.47 -26.32 -13.02
CA ARG A 127 34.61 -27.47 -12.73
C ARG A 127 34.40 -28.25 -14.02
N LYS A 128 35.04 -29.42 -14.06
CA LYS A 128 34.99 -30.41 -15.14
C LYS A 128 33.54 -30.65 -15.56
N ILE A 129 33.37 -30.73 -16.88
CA ILE A 129 32.28 -31.44 -17.54
C ILE A 129 32.18 -32.84 -16.92
N VAL A 130 31.04 -33.14 -16.32
CA VAL A 130 30.56 -34.51 -16.19
C VAL A 130 29.13 -34.47 -16.73
N SER A 131 28.98 -34.91 -17.98
CA SER A 131 27.70 -35.30 -18.55
C SER A 131 27.06 -36.31 -17.61
N ALA A 132 25.82 -36.04 -17.21
CA ALA A 132 24.90 -37.07 -16.79
C ALA A 132 23.67 -36.90 -17.67
N ASP A 133 23.60 -37.76 -18.69
CA ASP A 133 22.42 -38.02 -19.49
C ASP A 133 21.25 -38.44 -18.60
N CYS A 134 20.08 -37.87 -18.88
CA CYS A 134 18.81 -38.55 -18.63
C CYS A 134 17.82 -38.13 -19.71
N GLY A 135 18.04 -38.67 -20.90
CA GLY A 135 16.97 -38.92 -21.86
C GLY A 135 16.20 -40.17 -21.43
N ALA A 136 14.88 -40.04 -21.31
CA ALA A 136 13.97 -41.16 -21.46
C ALA A 136 12.64 -40.62 -22.03
N ASP A 137 12.29 -41.18 -23.17
CA ASP A 137 11.13 -41.00 -24.02
C ASP A 137 9.77 -40.78 -23.33
N CYS A 138 8.95 -39.93 -23.96
CA CYS A 138 7.51 -40.17 -24.11
C CYS A 138 7.11 -39.76 -25.53
N SER A 139 7.04 -40.76 -26.43
CA SER A 139 6.50 -40.60 -27.79
C SER A 139 4.96 -40.71 -27.82
N PRO A 140 4.30 -40.17 -28.87
CA PRO A 140 2.86 -39.94 -28.93
C PRO A 140 2.07 -41.10 -29.56
N ARG A 141 0.75 -41.09 -29.34
CA ARG A 141 -0.27 -41.67 -30.22
C ARG A 141 -1.26 -40.59 -30.60
#